data_AF-A0A9D9CBD8-F1
#
_entry.id   AF-A0A9D9CBD8-F1
#
_cell.length_a   1.000
_cell.length_b   1.000
_cell.length_c   1.000
_cell.angle_alpha   90.00
_cell.angle_beta   90.00
_cell.angle_gamma   90.00
#
_symmetry.space_group_name_H-M   'P 1'
#
loop_
_entity.id
_entity.type
_entity.pdbx_description
1 polymer ?
#
loop_
_entity_poly.entity_id
_entity_poly.type
_entity_poly.pdbx_seq_one_letter_code
_entity_poly.pdbx_strand_id
1 'polypeptide(L)'
;MQATWIWFPGDYEIWLGNNMNNRRTDRGAYFPPFWKQDSHYVTVEFSTEVDLAKDENILLEVEGDYNVKIDGKMLFGMPKEFELAAGKHKINIKVHNQATPPCLFLQGETFGSDASWKVTFEDKEWIDESGKASDTSATEYQLAGYWNFNTPENKPSAFRLARRRDEAIDCQQVEGGRLFDFGQETFGFAILNQVKGNGKVYLYYGESQEEAMDKAYCETYDQLIVKDGQITDLSTGKTLP
;
A
#
# COMPACT_ATOMS: atom_id res chain seq x y z
N MET A 1 -8.38 9.41 22.11
CA MET A 1 -8.01 9.60 20.69
C MET A 1 -7.64 8.26 20.12
N GLN A 2 -7.80 8.06 18.81
CA GLN A 2 -7.39 6.83 18.12
C GLN A 2 -6.28 7.23 17.13
N ALA A 3 -5.08 6.68 17.27
CA ALA A 3 -4.03 6.90 16.28
C ALA A 3 -4.42 6.30 14.93
N THR A 4 -3.83 6.82 13.86
CA THR A 4 -3.96 6.31 12.49
C THR A 4 -2.61 6.36 11.79
N TRP A 5 -2.43 5.54 10.76
CA TRP A 5 -1.26 5.65 9.89
C TRP A 5 -1.28 6.99 9.15
N ILE A 6 -0.12 7.63 9.09
CA ILE A 6 0.07 8.94 8.45
C ILE A 6 1.20 8.90 7.43
N TRP A 7 1.15 9.79 6.44
CA TRP A 7 2.11 9.93 5.33
C TRP A 7 2.24 11.38 4.85
N PHE A 8 3.13 11.64 3.89
CA PHE A 8 3.17 12.93 3.19
C PHE A 8 1.92 13.10 2.30
N PRO A 9 1.13 14.17 2.43
CA PRO A 9 -0.17 14.27 1.77
C PRO A 9 -0.07 14.12 0.24
N GLY A 10 -0.84 13.18 -0.32
CA GLY A 10 -0.86 12.83 -1.75
C GLY A 10 0.03 11.64 -2.12
N ASP A 11 1.06 11.32 -1.33
CA ASP A 11 2.01 10.26 -1.68
C ASP A 11 1.37 8.87 -1.67
N TYR A 12 0.54 8.57 -0.67
CA TYR A 12 -0.20 7.31 -0.62
C TYR A 12 -1.18 7.17 -1.78
N GLU A 13 -1.90 8.25 -2.09
CA GLU A 13 -2.89 8.27 -3.16
C GLU A 13 -2.24 8.07 -4.54
N ILE A 14 -1.10 8.72 -4.80
CA ILE A 14 -0.30 8.55 -6.02
C ILE A 14 0.17 7.09 -6.14
N TRP A 15 0.78 6.55 -5.08
CA TRP A 15 1.30 5.18 -5.09
C TRP A 15 0.18 4.14 -5.27
N LEU A 16 -0.93 4.28 -4.54
CA LEU A 16 -2.08 3.37 -4.66
C LEU A 16 -2.73 3.49 -6.03
N GLY A 17 -2.87 4.70 -6.55
CA GLY A 17 -3.37 4.97 -7.90
C GLY A 17 -2.51 4.32 -8.97
N ASN A 18 -1.18 4.41 -8.87
CA ASN A 18 -0.26 3.72 -9.78
C ASN A 18 -0.43 2.20 -9.69
N ASN A 19 -0.50 1.63 -8.48
CA ASN A 19 -0.74 0.19 -8.30
C ASN A 19 -2.06 -0.29 -8.89
N MET A 20 -3.11 0.55 -8.84
CA MET A 20 -4.41 0.22 -9.43
C MET A 20 -4.38 0.35 -10.95
N ASN A 21 -3.94 1.49 -11.48
CA ASN A 21 -3.90 1.77 -12.91
C ASN A 21 -3.08 0.72 -13.67
N ASN A 22 -1.98 0.29 -13.07
CA ASN A 22 -1.08 -0.71 -13.65
C ASN A 22 -1.58 -2.15 -13.52
N ARG A 23 -2.81 -2.37 -13.02
CA ARG A 23 -3.51 -3.68 -13.13
C ARG A 23 -4.29 -3.82 -14.43
N ARG A 24 -4.42 -2.75 -15.22
CA ARG A 24 -5.03 -2.83 -16.55
C ARG A 24 -4.23 -3.79 -17.43
N THR A 25 -4.96 -4.63 -18.15
CA THR A 25 -4.40 -5.49 -19.19
C THR A 25 -5.14 -5.25 -20.50
N ASP A 26 -4.46 -5.55 -21.60
CA ASP A 26 -5.06 -5.74 -22.92
C ASP A 26 -4.56 -7.11 -23.40
N ARG A 27 -5.49 -8.07 -23.47
CA ARG A 27 -5.21 -9.41 -23.98
C ARG A 27 -4.03 -10.11 -23.29
N GLY A 28 -3.93 -9.92 -21.98
CA GLY A 28 -2.88 -10.48 -21.11
C GLY A 28 -1.57 -9.66 -21.07
N ALA A 29 -1.45 -8.58 -21.85
CA ALA A 29 -0.32 -7.67 -21.77
C ALA A 29 -0.53 -6.61 -20.68
N TYR A 30 0.51 -6.37 -19.88
CA TYR A 30 0.56 -5.27 -18.91
C TYR A 30 0.42 -3.91 -19.62
N PHE A 31 -0.59 -3.12 -19.26
CA PHE A 31 -0.93 -1.89 -19.97
C PHE A 31 -0.96 -0.65 -19.06
N PRO A 32 0.21 -0.01 -18.81
CA PRO A 32 0.27 1.18 -17.99
C PRO A 32 -0.31 2.40 -18.74
N PRO A 33 -0.67 3.47 -18.01
CA PRO A 33 -1.05 4.74 -18.63
C PRO A 33 0.03 5.29 -19.57
N PHE A 34 -0.42 6.05 -20.58
CA PHE A 34 0.48 6.70 -21.54
C PHE A 34 1.09 8.02 -21.00
N TRP A 35 0.50 8.60 -19.95
CA TRP A 35 1.02 9.80 -19.32
C TRP A 35 2.09 9.47 -18.28
N LYS A 36 2.88 10.48 -17.90
CA LYS A 36 3.90 10.38 -16.85
C LYS A 36 3.28 9.84 -15.56
N GLN A 37 3.86 8.80 -14.98
CA GLN A 37 3.53 8.35 -13.64
C GLN A 37 4.49 9.02 -12.65
N ASP A 38 3.95 9.85 -11.76
CA ASP A 38 4.69 10.42 -10.63
C ASP A 38 4.91 9.37 -9.53
N SER A 39 5.80 9.68 -8.59
CA SER A 39 6.12 8.84 -7.44
C SER A 39 5.99 9.64 -6.15
N HIS A 40 5.78 8.94 -5.05
CA HIS A 40 5.89 9.48 -3.70
C HIS A 40 7.33 9.93 -3.38
N TYR A 41 7.48 10.82 -2.41
CA TYR A 41 8.79 11.16 -1.84
C TYR A 41 9.33 9.98 -1.04
N VAL A 42 10.53 9.54 -1.39
CA VAL A 42 11.11 8.31 -0.81
C VAL A 42 11.69 8.53 0.58
N THR A 43 11.86 9.78 1.02
CA THR A 43 12.33 10.14 2.35
C THR A 43 11.49 11.28 2.88
N VAL A 44 10.86 11.08 4.04
CA VAL A 44 9.96 12.04 4.69
C VAL A 44 10.31 12.13 6.17
N GLU A 45 10.35 13.34 6.69
CA GLU A 45 10.36 13.62 8.12
C GLU A 45 8.93 13.86 8.62
N PHE A 46 8.62 13.26 9.76
CA PHE A 46 7.39 13.42 10.51
C PHE A 46 7.72 14.04 11.86
N SER A 47 6.97 15.04 12.27
CA SER A 47 7.22 15.70 13.55
C SER A 47 5.97 16.17 14.28
N THR A 48 6.05 16.12 15.60
CA THR A 48 5.03 16.63 16.51
C THR A 48 5.65 17.13 17.80
N GLU A 49 4.89 17.92 18.56
CA GLU A 49 5.22 18.34 19.91
C GLU A 49 4.14 17.85 20.86
N VAL A 50 4.54 17.32 22.01
CA VAL A 50 3.65 16.78 23.03
C VAL A 50 3.98 17.39 24.40
N ASP A 51 2.99 17.43 25.29
CA ASP A 51 3.14 17.82 26.69
C ASP A 51 2.48 16.75 27.56
N LEU A 52 3.29 15.84 28.11
CA LEU A 52 2.84 14.64 28.80
C LEU A 52 2.70 14.89 30.30
N ALA A 53 1.54 14.54 30.88
CA ALA A 53 1.30 14.70 32.31
C ALA A 53 2.07 13.68 33.18
N LYS A 54 2.49 12.57 32.59
CA LYS A 54 3.23 11.47 33.21
C LYS A 54 4.07 10.78 32.13
N ASP A 55 4.95 9.88 32.56
CA ASP A 55 5.71 9.03 31.64
C ASP A 55 4.74 8.13 30.85
N GLU A 56 4.99 7.95 29.55
CA GLU A 56 4.19 7.13 28.65
C GLU A 56 5.06 6.19 27.81
N ASN A 57 4.60 4.96 27.64
CA ASN A 57 5.17 4.03 26.67
C ASN A 57 4.60 4.30 25.29
N ILE A 58 5.48 4.39 24.30
CA ILE A 58 5.16 4.68 22.92
C ILE A 58 5.36 3.44 22.07
N LEU A 59 4.31 3.06 21.32
CA LEU A 59 4.40 2.10 20.23
C LEU A 59 4.65 2.84 18.92
N LEU A 60 5.55 2.32 18.10
CA LEU A 60 5.87 2.84 16.77
C LEU A 60 5.94 1.71 15.74
N GLU A 61 5.07 1.78 14.74
CA GLU A 61 5.15 0.96 13.52
C GLU A 61 5.41 1.85 12.32
N VAL A 62 6.25 1.37 11.39
CA VAL A 62 6.73 2.17 10.25
C VAL A 62 6.78 1.28 9.01
N GLU A 63 6.39 1.83 7.86
CA GLU A 63 6.66 1.25 6.55
C GLU A 63 7.89 1.93 5.95
N GLY A 64 9.08 1.33 6.17
CA GLY A 64 10.37 1.85 5.71
C GLY A 64 11.47 1.66 6.75
N ASP A 65 12.69 2.02 6.37
CA ASP A 65 13.81 2.20 7.32
C ASP A 65 13.71 3.59 7.94
N TYR A 66 14.02 3.73 9.23
CA TYR A 66 13.79 5.01 9.91
C TYR A 66 14.80 5.31 11.03
N ASN A 67 14.75 6.54 11.51
CA ASN A 67 15.33 6.94 12.79
C ASN A 67 14.31 7.70 13.63
N VAL A 68 14.54 7.75 14.94
CA VAL A 68 13.74 8.50 15.90
C VAL A 68 14.65 9.48 16.64
N LYS A 69 14.22 10.73 16.73
CA LYS A 69 14.90 11.80 17.44
C LYS A 69 13.94 12.45 18.42
N ILE A 70 14.33 12.50 19.69
CA ILE A 70 13.58 13.12 20.79
C ILE A 70 14.40 14.30 21.30
N ASP A 71 13.84 15.50 21.29
CA ASP A 71 14.49 16.74 21.75
C ASP A 71 15.88 16.96 21.16
N GLY A 72 16.03 16.68 19.86
CA GLY A 72 17.29 16.82 19.15
C GLY A 72 18.23 15.62 19.24
N LYS A 73 17.95 14.62 20.10
CA LYS A 73 18.82 13.45 20.33
C LYS A 73 18.28 12.22 19.63
N MET A 74 19.13 11.54 18.85
CA MET A 74 18.76 10.28 18.21
C MET A 74 18.69 9.14 19.23
N LEU A 75 17.64 8.32 19.12
CA LEU A 75 17.56 7.02 19.77
C LEU A 75 18.43 6.01 19.01
N PHE A 76 18.77 4.90 19.67
CA PHE A 76 19.55 3.83 19.06
C PHE A 76 18.68 2.97 18.12
N GLY A 77 19.14 2.80 16.88
CA GLY A 77 18.52 1.90 15.90
C GLY A 77 17.14 2.33 15.42
N MET A 78 16.26 1.35 15.20
CA MET A 78 14.86 1.51 14.77
C MET A 78 13.92 0.97 15.87
N PRO A 79 13.76 1.71 16.99
CA PRO A 79 12.98 1.23 18.11
C PRO A 79 11.49 1.16 17.76
N LYS A 80 10.88 -0.01 17.96
CA LYS A 80 9.42 -0.20 17.86
C LYS A 80 8.68 0.27 19.11
N GLU A 81 9.38 0.35 20.22
CA GLU A 81 8.85 0.82 21.50
C GLU A 81 9.90 1.68 22.19
N PHE A 82 9.46 2.75 22.86
CA PHE A 82 10.31 3.60 23.69
C PHE A 82 9.47 4.35 24.73
N GLU A 83 10.11 4.82 25.79
CA GLU A 83 9.47 5.60 26.86
C GLU A 83 9.71 7.09 26.65
N LEU A 84 8.68 7.91 26.86
CA LEU A 84 8.79 9.36 26.98
C LEU A 84 8.44 9.76 28.40
N ALA A 85 9.31 10.58 29.00
CA ALA A 85 9.07 11.10 30.34
C ALA A 85 7.95 12.16 30.33
N ALA A 86 7.44 12.49 31.51
CA ALA A 86 6.53 13.61 31.70
C ALA A 86 7.18 14.95 31.27
N GLY A 87 6.39 15.80 30.62
CA GLY A 87 6.78 17.13 30.18
C GLY A 87 6.71 17.31 28.68
N LYS A 88 7.36 18.40 28.21
CA LYS A 88 7.31 18.82 26.81
C LYS A 88 8.42 18.16 26.00
N HIS A 89 8.02 17.51 24.92
CA HIS A 89 8.94 16.83 24.01
C HIS A 89 8.65 17.18 22.55
N LYS A 90 9.73 17.30 21.77
CA LYS A 90 9.66 17.33 20.31
C LYS A 90 10.08 15.97 19.77
N ILE A 91 9.20 15.37 18.98
CA ILE A 91 9.40 14.07 18.35
C ILE A 91 9.63 14.31 16.87
N ASN A 92 10.73 13.77 16.32
CA ASN A 92 11.03 13.77 14.90
C ASN A 92 11.34 12.33 14.46
N ILE A 93 10.69 11.85 13.42
CA ILE A 93 10.89 10.51 12.85
C ILE A 93 11.14 10.68 11.36
N LYS A 94 12.32 10.27 10.88
CA LYS A 94 12.66 10.32 9.45
C LYS A 94 12.59 8.92 8.87
N VAL A 95 11.74 8.74 7.87
CA VAL A 95 11.46 7.44 7.24
C VAL A 95 11.93 7.48 5.80
N HIS A 96 12.67 6.45 5.38
CA HIS A 96 13.04 6.17 4.01
C HIS A 96 12.32 4.92 3.51
N ASN A 97 11.60 5.02 2.40
CA ASN A 97 10.97 3.88 1.74
C ASN A 97 10.80 4.11 0.24
N GLN A 98 11.58 3.38 -0.54
CA GLN A 98 11.50 3.42 -2.01
C GLN A 98 10.34 2.57 -2.56
N ALA A 99 10.00 1.46 -1.89
CA ALA A 99 9.05 0.47 -2.42
C ALA A 99 7.59 0.89 -2.23
N THR A 100 7.29 1.47 -1.07
CA THR A 100 5.97 1.98 -0.71
C THR A 100 6.12 3.37 -0.08
N PRO A 101 5.05 4.16 0.05
CA PRO A 101 5.14 5.47 0.68
C PRO A 101 5.70 5.35 2.10
N PRO A 102 6.63 6.24 2.50
CA PRO A 102 7.01 6.38 3.90
C PRO A 102 5.76 6.68 4.73
N CYS A 103 5.43 5.77 5.64
CA CYS A 103 4.27 5.87 6.53
C CYS A 103 4.66 5.47 7.94
N LEU A 104 4.01 6.07 8.95
CA LEU A 104 4.13 5.61 10.34
C LEU A 104 2.80 5.59 11.07
N PHE A 105 2.74 4.76 12.10
CA PHE A 105 1.71 4.71 13.13
C PHE A 105 2.40 4.83 14.48
N LEU A 106 2.04 5.82 15.27
CA LEU A 106 2.56 6.02 16.61
C LEU A 106 1.41 6.12 17.61
N GLN A 107 1.51 5.43 18.74
CA GLN A 107 0.49 5.42 19.78
C GLN A 107 1.15 5.50 21.15
N GLY A 108 0.88 6.57 21.89
CA GLY A 108 1.08 6.68 23.34
C GLY A 108 -0.22 6.38 24.09
N GLU A 109 -0.23 6.62 25.40
CA GLU A 109 -1.46 6.45 26.19
C GLU A 109 -2.44 7.61 25.97
N THR A 110 -1.93 8.83 25.82
CA THR A 110 -2.77 10.05 25.70
C THR A 110 -2.74 10.70 24.32
N PHE A 111 -1.79 10.34 23.46
CA PHE A 111 -1.63 10.89 22.11
C PHE A 111 -1.34 9.81 21.06
N GLY A 112 -1.41 10.17 19.79
CA GLY A 112 -1.08 9.28 18.69
C GLY A 112 -0.83 10.03 17.39
N SER A 113 -0.40 9.30 16.36
CA SER A 113 -0.28 9.83 15.01
C SER A 113 -1.65 10.17 14.44
N ASP A 114 -1.79 11.39 13.94
CA ASP A 114 -3.00 11.92 13.32
C ASP A 114 -2.68 13.04 12.32
N ALA A 115 -3.72 13.65 11.76
CA ALA A 115 -3.63 14.72 10.78
C ALA A 115 -2.91 15.99 11.26
N SER A 116 -2.73 16.17 12.57
CA SER A 116 -2.07 17.36 13.12
C SER A 116 -0.54 17.31 13.03
N TRP A 117 0.01 16.12 12.77
CA TRP A 117 1.44 15.94 12.57
C TRP A 117 1.94 16.74 11.39
N LYS A 118 3.15 17.28 11.53
CA LYS A 118 3.84 17.98 10.46
C LYS A 118 4.70 17.01 9.68
N VAL A 119 4.80 17.24 8.38
CA VAL A 119 5.62 16.44 7.48
C VAL A 119 6.39 17.33 6.50
N THR A 120 7.60 16.91 6.15
CA THR A 120 8.41 17.55 5.11
C THR A 120 9.30 16.52 4.43
N PHE A 121 9.63 16.75 3.15
CA PHE A 121 10.64 15.95 2.45
C PHE A 121 12.04 16.60 2.51
N GLU A 122 12.18 17.77 3.14
CA GLU A 122 13.44 18.51 3.19
C GLU A 122 13.53 19.40 4.46
N ASP A 123 13.91 18.81 5.59
CA ASP A 123 14.03 19.49 6.90
C ASP A 123 15.23 20.45 7.02
N LYS A 124 16.21 20.32 6.12
CA LYS A 124 17.41 21.18 6.01
C LYS A 124 18.25 21.30 7.30
N GLU A 125 18.07 20.41 8.27
CA GLU A 125 18.87 20.42 9.49
C GLU A 125 20.28 19.89 9.22
N TRP A 126 21.28 20.69 9.56
CA TRP A 126 22.69 20.30 9.54
C TRP A 126 23.37 20.74 10.84
N ILE A 127 24.48 20.06 11.18
CA ILE A 127 25.27 20.33 12.38
C ILE A 127 26.60 20.93 11.92
N ASP A 128 26.96 22.10 12.47
CA ASP A 128 28.23 22.75 12.17
C ASP A 128 29.41 22.11 12.94
N GLU A 129 30.63 22.57 12.68
CA GLU A 129 31.84 22.06 13.33
C GLU A 129 31.87 22.27 14.86
N SER A 130 31.03 23.18 15.38
CA SER A 130 30.89 23.44 16.81
C SER A 130 29.88 22.50 17.49
N GLY A 131 29.17 21.68 16.71
CA GLY A 131 28.09 20.82 17.20
C GLY A 131 26.74 21.54 17.29
N LYS A 132 26.62 22.75 16.73
CA LYS A 132 25.36 23.52 16.74
C LYS A 132 24.50 23.13 15.55
N ALA A 133 23.22 22.85 15.82
CA ALA A 133 22.22 22.63 14.77
C ALA A 133 21.85 23.94 14.06
N SER A 134 21.64 23.85 12.76
CA SER A 134 21.18 24.95 11.92
C SER A 134 19.78 25.43 12.29
N ASP A 135 19.46 26.66 11.92
CA ASP A 135 18.07 27.13 11.98
C ASP A 135 17.23 26.44 10.88
N THR A 136 16.11 25.84 11.27
CA THR A 136 15.16 25.20 10.36
C THR A 136 13.89 26.03 10.20
N SER A 137 13.86 27.29 10.64
CA SER A 137 12.68 28.18 10.60
C SER A 137 12.10 28.41 9.20
N ALA A 138 12.93 28.30 8.16
CA ALA A 138 12.53 28.41 6.76
C ALA A 138 12.04 27.10 6.13
N THR A 139 11.98 26.01 6.90
CA THR A 139 11.47 24.72 6.42
C THR A 139 9.97 24.78 6.22
N GLU A 140 9.53 24.37 5.03
CA GLU A 140 8.11 24.22 4.74
C GLU A 140 7.63 22.86 5.25
N TYR A 141 6.54 22.90 6.01
CA TYR A 141 5.85 21.72 6.50
C TYR A 141 4.45 21.69 5.94
N GLN A 142 3.96 20.48 5.68
CA GLN A 142 2.55 20.21 5.45
C GLN A 142 1.96 19.47 6.65
N LEU A 143 0.64 19.43 6.73
CA LEU A 143 -0.05 18.51 7.64
C LEU A 143 -0.07 17.12 7.03
N ALA A 144 0.04 16.10 7.88
CA ALA A 144 0.13 14.73 7.43
C ALA A 144 -1.17 14.27 6.74
N GLY A 145 -1.01 13.52 5.64
CA GLY A 145 -2.09 12.75 5.04
C GLY A 145 -2.43 11.53 5.90
N TYR A 146 -3.69 11.12 5.88
CA TYR A 146 -4.18 9.97 6.64
C TYR A 146 -5.47 9.42 6.03
N TRP A 147 -5.85 8.21 6.43
CA TRP A 147 -7.17 7.65 6.14
C TRP A 147 -7.67 6.85 7.36
N ASN A 148 -8.21 5.65 7.14
CA ASN A 148 -8.90 4.83 8.14
C ASN A 148 -8.07 3.63 8.59
N PHE A 149 -6.74 3.74 8.53
CA PHE A 149 -5.78 2.75 8.99
C PHE A 149 -5.53 2.93 10.48
N ASN A 150 -6.52 2.60 11.30
CA ASN A 150 -6.53 3.00 12.71
C ASN A 150 -5.95 1.94 13.68
N THR A 151 -5.19 0.97 13.17
CA THR A 151 -4.49 -0.04 13.97
C THR A 151 -3.09 -0.29 13.40
N PRO A 152 -2.10 -0.69 14.23
CA PRO A 152 -0.74 -0.94 13.76
C PRO A 152 -0.66 -2.07 12.74
N GLU A 153 -1.58 -3.04 12.75
CA GLU A 153 -1.62 -4.15 11.80
C GLU A 153 -2.18 -3.75 10.43
N ASN A 154 -2.99 -2.69 10.38
CA ASN A 154 -3.63 -2.19 9.16
C ASN A 154 -2.68 -1.32 8.33
N LYS A 155 -1.58 -1.92 7.86
CA LYS A 155 -0.57 -1.22 7.05
C LYS A 155 -1.17 -0.63 5.77
N PRO A 156 -0.89 0.66 5.45
CA PRO A 156 -1.34 1.29 4.22
C PRO A 156 -0.96 0.50 2.96
N SER A 157 0.29 0.00 2.87
CA SER A 157 0.73 -0.78 1.70
C SER A 157 -0.02 -2.11 1.52
N ALA A 158 -0.61 -2.64 2.60
CA ALA A 158 -1.38 -3.87 2.59
C ALA A 158 -2.87 -3.64 2.27
N PHE A 159 -3.27 -2.43 1.85
CA PHE A 159 -4.65 -2.13 1.49
C PHE A 159 -5.14 -3.00 0.32
N ARG A 160 -6.37 -3.50 0.44
CA ARG A 160 -7.10 -4.23 -0.59
C ARG A 160 -8.59 -4.05 -0.38
N LEU A 161 -9.35 -4.05 -1.46
CA LEU A 161 -10.81 -4.04 -1.41
C LEU A 161 -11.34 -5.32 -0.76
N ALA A 162 -12.47 -5.19 -0.06
CA ALA A 162 -13.21 -6.33 0.46
C ALA A 162 -13.60 -7.28 -0.68
N ARG A 163 -13.63 -8.58 -0.38
CA ARG A 163 -14.02 -9.62 -1.34
C ARG A 163 -15.20 -10.39 -0.79
N ARG A 164 -16.12 -10.74 -1.67
CA ARG A 164 -17.19 -11.69 -1.42
C ARG A 164 -17.12 -12.79 -2.48
N ARG A 165 -17.45 -14.01 -2.10
CA ARG A 165 -17.57 -15.12 -3.05
C ARG A 165 -18.94 -15.07 -3.71
N ASP A 166 -18.96 -15.03 -5.03
CA ASP A 166 -20.14 -15.15 -5.87
C ASP A 166 -19.96 -16.36 -6.80
N GLU A 167 -21.06 -17.02 -7.17
CA GLU A 167 -21.09 -18.20 -8.04
C GLU A 167 -21.85 -17.86 -9.33
N ALA A 168 -21.51 -18.50 -10.45
CA ALA A 168 -22.25 -18.34 -11.70
C ALA A 168 -23.70 -18.84 -11.56
N ILE A 169 -24.65 -18.11 -12.16
CA ILE A 169 -26.07 -18.47 -12.15
C ILE A 169 -26.45 -19.44 -13.27
N ASP A 170 -25.65 -19.48 -14.34
CA ASP A 170 -25.80 -20.42 -15.45
C ASP A 170 -24.44 -20.88 -16.00
N CYS A 171 -24.42 -22.07 -16.58
CA CYS A 171 -23.24 -22.66 -17.20
C CYS A 171 -23.64 -23.48 -18.44
N GLN A 172 -23.15 -23.07 -19.60
CA GLN A 172 -23.48 -23.69 -20.89
C GLN A 172 -22.26 -24.37 -21.49
N GLN A 173 -22.47 -25.57 -22.06
CA GLN A 173 -21.44 -26.24 -22.84
C GLN A 173 -21.35 -25.57 -24.22
N VAL A 174 -20.14 -25.14 -24.59
CA VAL A 174 -19.87 -24.50 -25.89
C VAL A 174 -18.72 -25.22 -26.60
N GLU A 175 -18.48 -24.86 -27.87
CA GLU A 175 -17.36 -25.44 -28.62
C GLU A 175 -16.02 -25.10 -27.95
N GLY A 176 -15.30 -26.14 -27.53
CA GLY A 176 -13.98 -26.02 -26.91
C GLY A 176 -13.97 -25.51 -25.46
N GLY A 177 -15.11 -25.48 -24.75
CA GLY A 177 -15.14 -25.04 -23.36
C GLY A 177 -16.53 -24.96 -22.71
N ARG A 178 -16.62 -24.16 -21.66
CA ARG A 178 -17.88 -23.82 -20.97
C ARG A 178 -17.99 -22.31 -20.88
N LEU A 179 -19.19 -21.78 -21.05
CA LEU A 179 -19.53 -20.38 -20.84
C LEU A 179 -20.26 -20.25 -19.50
N PHE A 180 -19.79 -19.35 -18.64
CA PHE A 180 -20.36 -19.10 -17.31
C PHE A 180 -21.00 -17.72 -17.28
N ASP A 181 -22.27 -17.65 -16.89
CA ASP A 181 -23.01 -16.39 -16.74
C ASP A 181 -23.18 -16.06 -15.25
N PHE A 182 -22.76 -14.86 -14.85
CA PHE A 182 -22.91 -14.35 -13.48
C PHE A 182 -24.19 -13.52 -13.29
N GLY A 183 -24.99 -13.35 -14.35
CA GLY A 183 -26.32 -12.73 -14.35
C GLY A 183 -26.34 -11.21 -14.37
N GLN A 184 -25.19 -10.59 -14.15
CA GLN A 184 -25.00 -9.15 -14.16
C GLN A 184 -23.52 -8.83 -14.40
N GLU A 185 -23.26 -7.60 -14.82
CA GLU A 185 -21.91 -7.04 -14.82
C GLU A 185 -21.31 -7.10 -13.41
N THR A 186 -20.07 -7.58 -13.31
CA THR A 186 -19.38 -7.78 -12.03
C THR A 186 -17.86 -7.63 -12.21
N PHE A 187 -17.14 -7.48 -11.09
CA PHE A 187 -15.70 -7.31 -11.07
C PHE A 187 -15.08 -8.14 -9.95
N GLY A 188 -14.05 -8.93 -10.26
CA GLY A 188 -13.44 -9.80 -9.27
C GLY A 188 -12.33 -10.68 -9.82
N PHE A 189 -12.15 -11.83 -9.18
CA PHE A 189 -11.13 -12.82 -9.53
C PHE A 189 -11.83 -14.15 -9.82
N ALA A 190 -11.48 -14.81 -10.92
CA ALA A 190 -11.94 -16.16 -11.18
C ALA A 190 -11.30 -17.15 -10.19
N ILE A 191 -12.11 -18.05 -9.62
CA ILE A 191 -11.65 -19.08 -8.68
C ILE A 191 -11.85 -20.45 -9.32
N LEU A 192 -10.75 -21.13 -9.64
CA LEU A 192 -10.77 -22.50 -10.13
C LEU A 192 -10.56 -23.47 -8.97
N ASN A 193 -11.62 -24.18 -8.58
CA ASN A 193 -11.57 -25.15 -7.49
C ASN A 193 -11.16 -26.54 -8.01
N GLN A 194 -10.36 -27.26 -7.22
CA GLN A 194 -10.01 -28.67 -7.45
C GLN A 194 -9.38 -28.95 -8.83
N VAL A 195 -8.55 -28.03 -9.32
CA VAL A 195 -7.82 -28.19 -10.58
C VAL A 195 -6.89 -29.42 -10.47
N LYS A 196 -6.97 -30.32 -11.45
CA LYS A 196 -6.20 -31.57 -11.50
C LYS A 196 -5.71 -31.83 -12.93
N GLY A 197 -4.60 -32.56 -13.02
CA GLY A 197 -3.97 -32.90 -14.30
C GLY A 197 -2.93 -31.88 -14.72
N ASN A 198 -2.46 -31.99 -15.96
CA ASN A 198 -1.45 -31.12 -16.55
C ASN A 198 -1.97 -30.57 -17.88
N GLY A 199 -1.78 -29.28 -18.15
CA GLY A 199 -2.23 -28.67 -19.40
C GLY A 199 -2.38 -27.16 -19.31
N LYS A 200 -2.90 -26.58 -20.40
CA LYS A 200 -3.22 -25.15 -20.46
C LYS A 200 -4.70 -24.94 -20.16
N VAL A 201 -5.00 -23.92 -19.36
CA VAL A 201 -6.36 -23.43 -19.12
C VAL A 201 -6.44 -22.01 -19.66
N TYR A 202 -7.52 -21.71 -20.38
CA TYR A 202 -7.80 -20.39 -20.91
C TYR A 202 -9.07 -19.86 -20.25
N LEU A 203 -9.03 -18.62 -19.76
CA LEU A 203 -10.19 -17.91 -19.21
C LEU A 203 -10.43 -16.69 -20.08
N TYR A 204 -11.53 -16.65 -20.82
CA TYR A 204 -11.93 -15.52 -21.65
C TYR A 204 -13.03 -14.76 -20.95
N TYR A 205 -12.87 -13.44 -20.81
CA TYR A 205 -13.83 -12.57 -20.13
C TYR A 205 -14.58 -11.73 -21.16
N GLY A 206 -15.78 -11.29 -20.80
CA GLY A 206 -16.53 -10.32 -21.60
C GLY A 206 -17.74 -9.77 -20.86
N GLU A 207 -18.12 -8.54 -21.21
CA GLU A 207 -19.36 -7.90 -20.76
C GLU A 207 -20.58 -8.38 -21.57
N SER A 208 -20.32 -9.14 -22.64
CA SER A 208 -21.30 -9.80 -23.49
C SER A 208 -20.89 -11.24 -23.79
N GLN A 209 -21.86 -12.07 -24.17
CA GLN A 209 -21.60 -13.43 -24.61
C GLN A 209 -20.74 -13.44 -25.88
N GLU A 210 -20.99 -12.50 -26.80
CA GLU A 210 -20.24 -12.34 -28.05
C GLU A 210 -18.76 -12.09 -27.78
N GLU A 211 -18.44 -11.19 -26.86
CA GLU A 211 -17.06 -10.89 -26.48
C GLU A 211 -16.38 -12.09 -25.82
N ALA A 212 -17.01 -12.71 -24.81
CA ALA A 212 -16.42 -13.84 -24.10
C ALA A 212 -16.17 -15.06 -25.01
N MET A 213 -16.94 -15.19 -26.09
CA MET A 213 -16.81 -16.25 -27.09
C MET A 213 -15.83 -15.91 -28.23
N ASP A 214 -15.51 -14.64 -28.45
CA ASP A 214 -14.56 -14.21 -29.47
C ASP A 214 -13.12 -14.25 -28.95
N LYS A 215 -12.51 -15.43 -29.02
CA LYS A 215 -11.12 -15.66 -28.59
C LYS A 215 -10.09 -14.80 -29.33
N ALA A 216 -10.42 -14.31 -30.52
CA ALA A 216 -9.52 -13.51 -31.34
C ALA A 216 -9.55 -12.02 -30.94
N TYR A 217 -10.71 -11.51 -30.50
CA TYR A 217 -10.94 -10.09 -30.29
C TYR A 217 -11.45 -9.69 -28.90
N CYS A 218 -11.70 -10.62 -27.98
CA CYS A 218 -12.04 -10.29 -26.59
C CYS A 218 -10.97 -9.37 -25.95
N GLU A 219 -11.40 -8.42 -25.13
CA GLU A 219 -10.48 -7.41 -24.57
C GLU A 219 -9.53 -8.03 -23.53
N THR A 220 -10.04 -8.95 -22.70
CA THR A 220 -9.25 -9.56 -21.61
C THR A 220 -9.40 -11.07 -21.54
N TYR A 221 -8.29 -11.75 -21.27
CA TYR A 221 -8.27 -13.20 -21.03
C TYR A 221 -6.99 -13.60 -20.29
N ASP A 222 -7.03 -14.74 -19.59
CA ASP A 222 -5.88 -15.32 -18.91
C ASP A 222 -5.46 -16.64 -19.58
N GLN A 223 -4.16 -16.92 -19.52
CA GLN A 223 -3.59 -18.22 -19.87
C GLN A 223 -2.88 -18.80 -18.65
N LEU A 224 -3.34 -19.96 -18.20
CA LEU A 224 -2.76 -20.66 -17.06
C LEU A 224 -2.10 -21.95 -17.54
N ILE A 225 -0.98 -22.33 -16.93
CA ILE A 225 -0.39 -23.67 -17.03
C ILE A 225 -0.60 -24.39 -15.71
N VAL A 226 -1.28 -25.53 -15.78
CA VAL A 226 -1.36 -26.48 -14.68
C VAL A 226 -0.26 -27.51 -14.89
N LYS A 227 0.64 -27.65 -13.92
CA LYS A 227 1.70 -28.65 -13.98
C LYS A 227 2.07 -29.11 -12.57
N ASP A 228 2.02 -30.43 -12.35
CA ASP A 228 2.48 -31.07 -11.11
C ASP A 228 1.83 -30.48 -9.85
N GLY A 229 0.53 -30.17 -9.95
CA GLY A 229 -0.26 -29.57 -8.86
C GLY A 229 -0.15 -28.05 -8.75
N GLN A 230 0.76 -27.41 -9.49
CA GLN A 230 0.94 -25.96 -9.49
C GLN A 230 0.19 -25.30 -10.64
N ILE A 231 -0.26 -24.06 -10.43
CA ILE A 231 -0.89 -23.23 -11.46
C ILE A 231 -0.06 -21.98 -11.69
N THR A 232 0.49 -21.83 -12.88
CA THR A 232 1.23 -20.64 -13.31
C THR A 232 0.36 -19.79 -14.23
N ASP A 233 0.12 -18.54 -13.86
CA ASP A 233 -0.43 -17.54 -14.76
C ASP A 233 0.69 -17.03 -15.70
N LEU A 234 0.50 -17.23 -17.00
CA LEU A 234 1.51 -16.88 -18.00
C LEU A 234 1.62 -15.38 -18.27
N SER A 235 0.59 -14.59 -17.95
CA SER A 235 0.64 -13.13 -18.12
C SER A 235 1.55 -12.48 -17.08
N THR A 236 1.55 -13.01 -15.85
CA THR A 236 2.32 -12.47 -14.72
C THR A 236 3.55 -13.30 -14.35
N GLY A 237 3.65 -14.54 -14.84
CA GLY A 237 4.66 -15.52 -14.41
C GLY A 237 4.46 -16.03 -12.97
N LYS A 238 3.40 -15.63 -12.29
CA LYS A 238 3.15 -16.01 -10.90
C LYS A 238 2.66 -17.45 -10.84
N THR A 239 3.24 -18.22 -9.93
CA THR A 239 2.85 -19.61 -9.68
C THR A 239 2.20 -19.73 -8.32
N LEU A 240 1.00 -20.29 -8.29
CA LEU A 240 0.27 -20.64 -7.08
C LEU A 240 0.43 -22.15 -6.81
N PRO A 241 0.53 -22.55 -5.53
CA PRO A 241 0.54 -23.96 -5.14
C PRO A 241 -0.81 -24.64 -5.38
#